data_AF-A0A849HE66-F1
#
_entry.id   AF-A0A849HE66-F1
#
_cell.length_a   1.000
_cell.length_b   1.000
_cell.length_c   1.000
_cell.angle_alpha   90.00
_cell.angle_beta   90.00
_cell.angle_gamma   90.00
#
_symmetry.space_group_name_H-M   'P 1'
#
loop_
_entity.id
_entity.type
_entity.pdbx_description
1 polymer ?
#
loop_
_entity_poly.entity_id
_entity_poly.type
_entity_poly.pdbx_seq_one_letter_code
_entity_poly.pdbx_strand_id
1 'polypeptide(L)'
;MQGYVGVRTRLAAFAALVLIAVGAASARPAAAATPLTVAQAIATQNGSVQTVRGYIVGEPVATNTVNRSGFTADYAIALADTASETATSRMLYVQLTTQWRAAWGLKSNPGNLGKQVDVTGALGAYFSHPGQKSPTAIAASGGGSTEPPPSGGGPYDDTYYKDAIGKSGNALRTSLHTIIKQQRVLTYDQVWDALKDTDQDPANSNNVIEIYSGRSIAKSDNGGGVDQWNREHVWAKSHGDFGTVNGPGTDVHHLRPEDVTVNADRGNLDFDNGGSAVNQCPDCWRDGDSFEPRDAVKGDVARMILYMAIRYEGDDGWPNLEPNESVNNGSAPAIGKLSVLKAWNAADPPDAFEQRRNQRIYDQWQGNRNPFIDHPEWVTSIWP
;
A
#
# COMPACT_ATOMS: atom_id res chain seq x y z
N MET A 1 43.22 6.19 -100.60
CA MET A 1 42.18 6.76 -99.72
C MET A 1 42.88 7.14 -98.43
N GLN A 2 43.16 8.43 -98.20
CA GLN A 2 42.45 9.30 -97.23
C GLN A 2 42.29 8.62 -95.85
N GLY A 3 42.75 9.12 -94.70
CA GLY A 3 43.29 10.41 -94.29
C GLY A 3 42.86 10.68 -92.83
N TYR A 4 43.71 11.36 -92.05
CA TYR A 4 43.42 12.21 -90.86
C TYR A 4 42.91 11.56 -89.55
N VAL A 5 43.68 11.56 -88.44
CA VAL A 5 43.93 12.64 -87.43
C VAL A 5 42.90 12.65 -86.30
N GLY A 6 43.35 12.82 -85.05
CA GLY A 6 42.57 13.57 -84.05
C GLY A 6 42.53 13.04 -82.63
N VAL A 7 43.38 13.62 -81.79
CA VAL A 7 43.53 13.45 -80.33
C VAL A 7 42.42 14.16 -79.52
N ARG A 8 41.95 13.50 -78.43
CA ARG A 8 41.36 13.99 -77.15
C ARG A 8 40.02 14.77 -77.16
N THR A 9 39.09 14.44 -76.25
CA THR A 9 38.91 15.12 -74.93
C THR A 9 37.86 14.38 -74.04
N ARG A 10 38.11 14.46 -72.73
CA ARG A 10 37.46 13.95 -71.51
C ARG A 10 35.92 14.08 -71.45
N LEU A 11 35.24 13.23 -70.66
CA LEU A 11 34.55 13.64 -69.41
C LEU A 11 33.85 12.48 -68.65
N ALA A 12 33.82 12.66 -67.32
CA ALA A 12 32.84 12.20 -66.34
C ALA A 12 32.88 10.74 -65.81
N ALA A 13 33.39 10.65 -64.58
CA ALA A 13 33.25 9.56 -63.63
C ALA A 13 31.85 9.54 -63.00
N PHE A 14 31.37 8.34 -62.63
CA PHE A 14 30.55 8.11 -61.43
C PHE A 14 30.74 6.64 -61.00
N ALA A 15 31.59 6.43 -60.00
CA ALA A 15 31.70 5.16 -59.30
C ALA A 15 30.68 5.19 -58.14
N ALA A 16 29.61 4.40 -58.24
CA ALA A 16 28.68 4.17 -57.15
C ALA A 16 29.31 3.17 -56.17
N LEU A 17 29.73 3.66 -55.01
CA LEU A 17 30.22 2.87 -53.90
C LEU A 17 29.01 2.26 -53.18
N VAL A 18 28.75 0.98 -53.38
CA VAL A 18 27.75 0.23 -52.59
C VAL A 18 28.41 -0.20 -51.28
N LEU A 19 28.12 0.50 -50.18
CA LEU A 19 28.42 0.01 -48.84
C LEU A 19 27.46 -1.13 -48.49
N ILE A 20 27.99 -2.35 -48.41
CA ILE A 20 27.30 -3.47 -47.76
C ILE A 20 27.51 -3.31 -46.25
N ALA A 21 26.52 -2.74 -45.57
CA ALA A 21 26.44 -2.79 -44.12
C ALA A 21 26.02 -4.20 -43.70
N VAL A 22 26.96 -4.99 -43.20
CA VAL A 22 26.65 -6.23 -42.48
C VAL A 22 26.05 -5.82 -41.14
N GLY A 23 24.71 -5.77 -41.09
CA GLY A 23 23.98 -5.59 -39.84
C GLY A 23 24.21 -6.82 -38.96
N ALA A 24 24.98 -6.67 -37.89
CA ALA A 24 25.00 -7.64 -36.81
C ALA A 24 23.60 -7.69 -36.20
N ALA A 25 22.83 -8.73 -36.53
CA ALA A 25 21.59 -9.04 -35.84
C ALA A 25 21.96 -9.45 -34.41
N SER A 26 21.85 -8.51 -33.47
CA SER A 26 21.88 -8.82 -32.05
C SER A 26 20.69 -9.73 -31.74
N ALA A 27 20.98 -10.95 -31.30
CA ALA A 27 19.97 -11.82 -30.74
C ALA A 27 19.34 -11.10 -29.53
N ARG A 28 18.09 -10.66 -29.68
CA ARG A 28 17.31 -10.12 -28.57
C ARG A 28 17.20 -11.22 -27.51
N PRO A 29 17.51 -10.97 -26.23
CA PRO A 29 17.16 -11.93 -25.18
C PRO A 29 15.64 -12.12 -25.22
N ALA A 30 15.19 -13.37 -25.21
CA ALA A 30 13.77 -13.68 -25.10
C ALA A 30 13.26 -13.09 -23.78
N ALA A 31 12.36 -12.10 -23.86
CA ALA A 31 11.70 -11.57 -22.69
C ALA A 31 10.98 -12.71 -21.97
N ALA A 32 11.22 -12.87 -20.67
CA ALA A 32 10.45 -13.80 -19.86
C ALA A 32 8.97 -13.40 -19.95
N ALA A 33 8.09 -14.36 -20.29
CA ALA A 33 6.67 -14.09 -20.44
C ALA A 33 6.10 -13.57 -19.11
N THR A 34 5.37 -12.46 -19.16
CA THR A 34 4.65 -11.90 -18.00
C THR A 34 3.70 -12.96 -17.42
N PRO A 35 3.66 -13.16 -16.08
CA PRO A 35 2.71 -14.07 -15.46
C PRO A 35 1.26 -13.72 -15.83
N LEU A 36 0.43 -14.74 -16.02
CA LEU A 36 -1.01 -14.56 -16.19
C LEU A 36 -1.65 -14.13 -14.86
N THR A 37 -2.69 -13.31 -14.95
CA THR A 37 -3.64 -13.11 -13.83
C THR A 37 -4.42 -14.40 -13.56
N VAL A 38 -5.03 -14.51 -12.38
CA VAL A 38 -5.90 -15.64 -12.04
C VAL A 38 -7.08 -15.71 -13.00
N ALA A 39 -7.74 -14.60 -13.32
CA ALA A 39 -8.82 -14.57 -14.30
C ALA A 39 -8.40 -15.09 -15.69
N GLN A 40 -7.22 -14.69 -16.18
CA GLN A 40 -6.68 -15.18 -17.47
C GLN A 40 -6.35 -16.68 -17.42
N ALA A 41 -5.80 -17.16 -16.30
CA ALA A 41 -5.49 -18.57 -16.12
C ALA A 41 -6.77 -19.44 -16.06
N ILE A 42 -7.84 -18.94 -15.44
CA ILE A 42 -9.17 -19.57 -15.42
C ILE A 42 -9.77 -19.64 -16.84
N ALA A 43 -9.61 -18.58 -17.65
CA ALA A 43 -10.11 -18.57 -19.03
C ALA A 43 -9.32 -19.47 -19.98
N THR A 44 -8.05 -19.79 -19.66
CA THR A 44 -7.13 -20.50 -20.56
C THR A 44 -7.28 -22.03 -20.49
N GLN A 45 -7.12 -22.64 -19.30
CA GLN A 45 -7.35 -24.07 -18.98
C GLN A 45 -7.11 -25.10 -20.11
N ASN A 46 -6.00 -24.98 -20.84
CA ASN A 46 -5.72 -25.75 -22.07
C ASN A 46 -4.55 -26.74 -21.94
N GLY A 47 -4.07 -27.00 -20.72
CA GLY A 47 -2.92 -27.86 -20.46
C GLY A 47 -1.55 -27.20 -20.64
N SER A 48 -1.48 -25.94 -21.09
CA SER A 48 -0.21 -25.23 -21.21
C SER A 48 0.44 -24.96 -19.85
N VAL A 49 1.77 -24.98 -19.81
CA VAL A 49 2.55 -24.58 -18.64
C VAL A 49 2.67 -23.07 -18.64
N GLN A 50 2.12 -22.42 -17.62
CA GLN A 50 2.11 -20.97 -17.46
C GLN A 50 2.54 -20.60 -16.06
N THR A 51 3.11 -19.40 -15.91
CA THR A 51 3.25 -18.75 -14.60
C THR A 51 1.97 -17.96 -14.34
N VAL A 52 1.37 -18.16 -13.17
CA VAL A 52 0.18 -17.42 -12.73
C VAL A 52 0.52 -16.64 -11.47
N ARG A 53 0.16 -15.36 -11.45
CA ARG A 53 0.30 -14.48 -10.29
C ARG A 53 -1.04 -14.34 -9.59
N GLY A 54 -1.07 -14.55 -8.27
CA GLY A 54 -2.28 -14.36 -7.46
C GLY A 54 -2.01 -14.36 -5.97
N TYR A 55 -2.98 -13.89 -5.19
CA TYR A 55 -2.97 -13.94 -3.74
C TYR A 55 -3.49 -15.28 -3.24
N ILE A 56 -2.85 -15.84 -2.21
CA ILE A 56 -3.33 -17.05 -1.53
C ILE A 56 -4.57 -16.68 -0.70
N VAL A 57 -5.74 -17.18 -1.09
CA VAL A 57 -7.03 -16.83 -0.45
C VAL A 57 -7.69 -17.95 0.35
N GLY A 58 -7.10 -19.16 0.35
CA GLY A 58 -7.53 -20.25 1.23
C GLY A 58 -7.08 -21.64 0.78
N GLU A 59 -7.56 -22.66 1.49
CA GLU A 59 -7.35 -24.09 1.20
C GLU A 59 -8.59 -24.66 0.50
N PRO A 60 -8.52 -25.07 -0.78
CA PRO A 60 -9.64 -25.75 -1.43
C PRO A 60 -9.78 -27.17 -0.90
N VAL A 61 -10.97 -27.51 -0.40
CA VAL A 61 -11.31 -28.84 0.14
C VAL A 61 -12.36 -29.59 -0.69
N ALA A 62 -13.07 -28.88 -1.57
CA ALA A 62 -13.98 -29.44 -2.56
C ALA A 62 -14.11 -28.50 -3.77
N THR A 63 -14.85 -28.91 -4.80
CA THR A 63 -15.06 -28.12 -6.03
C THR A 63 -15.51 -26.68 -5.77
N ASN A 64 -16.38 -26.46 -4.77
CA ASN A 64 -16.96 -25.15 -4.44
C ASN A 64 -16.72 -24.77 -2.96
N THR A 65 -15.71 -25.34 -2.31
CA THR A 65 -15.47 -25.13 -0.89
C THR A 65 -14.00 -24.83 -0.64
N VAL A 66 -13.74 -23.64 -0.09
CA VAL A 66 -12.42 -23.15 0.27
C VAL A 66 -12.44 -22.73 1.73
N ASN A 67 -11.63 -23.37 2.56
CA ASN A 67 -11.42 -22.97 3.94
C ASN A 67 -10.55 -21.72 3.96
N ARG A 68 -10.94 -20.71 4.73
CA ARG A 68 -10.13 -19.50 4.98
C ARG A 68 -9.48 -19.49 6.36
N SER A 69 -9.84 -20.45 7.20
CA SER A 69 -9.30 -20.70 8.54
C SER A 69 -9.50 -22.19 8.87
N GLY A 70 -8.90 -22.67 9.96
CA GLY A 70 -9.06 -24.08 10.36
C GLY A 70 -8.53 -25.08 9.33
N PHE A 71 -7.41 -24.75 8.68
CA PHE A 71 -6.88 -25.50 7.54
C PHE A 71 -6.61 -26.98 7.88
N THR A 72 -7.05 -27.88 7.00
CA THR A 72 -7.11 -29.33 7.29
C THR A 72 -5.94 -30.11 6.69
N ALA A 73 -5.35 -29.62 5.59
CA ALA A 73 -4.24 -30.22 4.87
C ALA A 73 -3.34 -29.18 4.16
N ASP A 74 -2.17 -29.63 3.71
CA ASP A 74 -1.18 -28.82 2.97
C ASP A 74 -1.15 -29.15 1.47
N TYR A 75 -2.21 -29.75 0.94
CA TYR A 75 -2.21 -30.33 -0.40
C TYR A 75 -2.52 -29.33 -1.52
N ALA A 76 -3.10 -28.18 -1.18
CA ALA A 76 -3.55 -27.21 -2.16
C ALA A 76 -3.69 -25.81 -1.56
N ILE A 77 -3.64 -24.82 -2.44
CA ILE A 77 -3.95 -23.42 -2.15
C ILE A 77 -4.88 -22.88 -3.26
N ALA A 78 -5.77 -21.97 -2.91
CA ALA A 78 -6.59 -21.22 -3.84
C ALA A 78 -5.92 -19.87 -4.08
N LEU A 79 -5.74 -19.52 -5.35
CA LEU A 79 -5.25 -18.20 -5.75
C LEU A 79 -6.40 -17.34 -6.26
N ALA A 80 -6.36 -16.04 -5.99
CA ALA A 80 -7.26 -15.06 -6.60
C ALA A 80 -6.50 -13.79 -7.02
N ASP A 81 -7.11 -12.98 -7.88
CA ASP A 81 -6.53 -11.70 -8.28
C ASP A 81 -6.49 -10.68 -7.14
N THR A 82 -7.31 -10.85 -6.09
CA THR A 82 -7.31 -10.02 -4.89
C THR A 82 -7.25 -10.88 -3.62
N ALA A 83 -6.58 -10.40 -2.56
CA ALA A 83 -6.44 -11.14 -1.29
C ALA A 83 -7.77 -11.35 -0.53
N SER A 84 -8.75 -10.48 -0.78
CA SER A 84 -10.09 -10.54 -0.16
C SER A 84 -11.11 -11.38 -0.95
N GLU A 85 -10.77 -11.90 -2.12
CA GLU A 85 -11.70 -12.66 -2.97
C GLU A 85 -12.28 -13.88 -2.23
N THR A 86 -13.60 -14.03 -2.24
CA THR A 86 -14.33 -15.14 -1.59
C THR A 86 -15.15 -15.98 -2.58
N ALA A 87 -15.42 -15.46 -3.78
CA ALA A 87 -16.15 -16.20 -4.80
C ALA A 87 -15.25 -17.28 -5.40
N THR A 88 -15.59 -18.54 -5.16
CA THR A 88 -14.81 -19.69 -5.65
C THR A 88 -14.66 -19.72 -7.17
N SER A 89 -15.67 -19.23 -7.90
CA SER A 89 -15.64 -19.09 -9.37
C SER A 89 -14.55 -18.14 -9.88
N ARG A 90 -13.96 -17.32 -9.02
CA ARG A 90 -12.86 -16.37 -9.32
C ARG A 90 -11.52 -16.84 -8.78
N MET A 91 -11.42 -18.09 -8.34
CA MET A 91 -10.20 -18.67 -7.79
C MET A 91 -9.57 -19.69 -8.75
N LEU A 92 -8.26 -19.79 -8.75
CA LEU A 92 -7.52 -20.88 -9.39
C LEU A 92 -7.00 -21.84 -8.32
N TYR A 93 -7.34 -23.12 -8.42
CA TYR A 93 -6.88 -24.10 -7.43
C TYR A 93 -5.54 -24.70 -7.82
N VAL A 94 -4.54 -24.49 -6.98
CA VAL A 94 -3.17 -24.98 -7.20
C VAL A 94 -2.94 -26.24 -6.38
N GLN A 95 -2.53 -27.32 -7.06
CA GLN A 95 -2.13 -28.56 -6.40
C GLN A 95 -0.68 -28.46 -5.91
N LEU A 96 -0.46 -28.52 -4.59
CA LEU A 96 0.89 -28.55 -4.00
C LEU A 96 1.45 -29.99 -4.00
N THR A 97 2.43 -30.23 -4.87
CA THR A 97 3.23 -31.47 -4.85
C THR A 97 4.11 -31.50 -3.59
N THR A 98 4.56 -32.69 -3.19
CA THR A 98 5.25 -32.95 -1.92
C THR A 98 6.35 -31.94 -1.58
N GLN A 99 7.14 -31.52 -2.57
CA GLN A 99 8.25 -30.57 -2.39
C GLN A 99 7.82 -29.16 -1.96
N TRP A 100 6.56 -28.76 -2.21
CA TRP A 100 6.07 -27.40 -1.92
C TRP A 100 5.23 -27.31 -0.64
N ARG A 101 4.70 -28.43 -0.15
CA ARG A 101 3.74 -28.46 0.97
C ARG A 101 4.28 -27.82 2.24
N ALA A 102 5.52 -28.14 2.59
CA ALA A 102 6.16 -27.64 3.80
C ALA A 102 6.34 -26.10 3.79
N ALA A 103 6.49 -25.49 2.61
CA ALA A 103 6.71 -24.05 2.48
C ALA A 103 5.40 -23.27 2.23
N TRP A 104 4.46 -23.85 1.49
CA TRP A 104 3.30 -23.13 0.95
C TRP A 104 1.94 -23.65 1.42
N GLY A 105 1.88 -24.82 2.05
CA GLY A 105 0.65 -25.36 2.59
C GLY A 105 0.14 -24.55 3.78
N LEU A 106 -1.16 -24.25 3.80
CA LEU A 106 -1.77 -23.36 4.78
C LEU A 106 -2.00 -24.01 6.15
N LYS A 107 -2.04 -25.34 6.26
CA LYS A 107 -2.11 -26.01 7.56
C LYS A 107 -0.79 -25.84 8.33
N SER A 108 0.33 -26.05 7.64
CA SER A 108 1.66 -25.88 8.24
C SER A 108 2.08 -24.40 8.29
N ASN A 109 1.59 -23.57 7.36
CA ASN A 109 1.96 -22.16 7.22
C ASN A 109 0.72 -21.26 7.07
N PRO A 110 -0.11 -21.11 8.11
CA PRO A 110 -1.34 -20.31 8.03
C PRO A 110 -1.07 -18.84 7.68
N GLY A 111 0.10 -18.30 8.06
CA GLY A 111 0.54 -16.96 7.72
C GLY A 111 0.86 -16.73 6.23
N ASN A 112 0.71 -17.73 5.35
CA ASN A 112 0.77 -17.53 3.90
C ASN A 112 -0.54 -17.04 3.30
N LEU A 113 -1.66 -17.11 4.04
CA LEU A 113 -2.92 -16.51 3.62
C LEU A 113 -2.71 -15.00 3.38
N GLY A 114 -3.19 -14.50 2.25
CA GLY A 114 -3.04 -13.11 1.83
C GLY A 114 -1.72 -12.77 1.13
N LYS A 115 -0.74 -13.68 1.05
CA LYS A 115 0.51 -13.44 0.32
C LYS A 115 0.31 -13.60 -1.19
N GLN A 116 0.94 -12.73 -1.99
CA GLN A 116 0.99 -12.88 -3.44
C GLN A 116 2.10 -13.86 -3.85
N VAL A 117 1.79 -14.76 -4.78
CA VAL A 117 2.72 -15.77 -5.28
C VAL A 117 2.68 -15.86 -6.79
N ASP A 118 3.81 -16.21 -7.38
CA ASP A 118 3.92 -16.68 -8.75
C ASP A 118 4.04 -18.20 -8.74
N VAL A 119 3.12 -18.89 -9.42
CA VAL A 119 3.10 -20.34 -9.55
C VAL A 119 3.28 -20.72 -11.00
N THR A 120 4.35 -21.44 -11.34
CA THR A 120 4.56 -22.02 -12.67
C THR A 120 4.14 -23.48 -12.67
N GLY A 121 3.24 -23.86 -13.57
CA GLY A 121 2.68 -25.21 -13.66
C GLY A 121 1.67 -25.34 -14.80
N ALA A 122 1.19 -26.57 -15.04
CA ALA A 122 0.26 -26.86 -16.13
C ALA A 122 -1.17 -26.42 -15.75
N LEU A 123 -1.82 -25.61 -16.58
CA LEU A 123 -3.20 -25.18 -16.40
C LEU A 123 -4.16 -26.32 -16.74
N GLY A 124 -4.93 -26.78 -15.75
CA GLY A 124 -5.91 -27.84 -15.94
C GLY A 124 -6.69 -28.16 -14.68
N ALA A 125 -7.89 -28.71 -14.85
CA ALA A 125 -8.88 -28.80 -13.78
C ALA A 125 -8.41 -29.61 -12.57
N TYR A 126 -8.51 -29.06 -11.37
CA TYR A 126 -8.26 -29.71 -10.08
C TYR A 126 -9.52 -29.61 -9.22
N PHE A 127 -9.97 -30.70 -8.60
CA PHE A 127 -11.33 -30.80 -8.01
C PHE A 127 -12.49 -30.48 -8.98
N SER A 128 -12.36 -30.78 -10.27
CA SER A 128 -13.33 -30.36 -11.31
C SER A 128 -13.54 -28.83 -11.37
N HIS A 129 -12.60 -28.06 -10.83
CA HIS A 129 -12.54 -26.60 -10.86
C HIS A 129 -11.34 -26.16 -11.73
N PRO A 130 -11.38 -25.00 -12.41
CA PRO A 130 -10.18 -24.40 -12.99
C PRO A 130 -8.99 -24.43 -12.02
N GLY A 131 -7.87 -24.96 -12.48
CA GLY A 131 -6.74 -25.23 -11.61
C GLY A 131 -5.39 -25.20 -12.31
N GLN A 132 -4.37 -25.48 -11.50
CA GLN A 132 -2.98 -25.57 -11.92
C GLN A 132 -2.32 -26.76 -11.20
N LYS A 133 -1.69 -27.63 -11.97
CA LYS A 133 -1.11 -28.89 -11.48
C LYS A 133 0.38 -28.95 -11.74
N SER A 134 1.02 -29.83 -10.97
CA SER A 134 2.46 -30.14 -11.08
C SER A 134 3.33 -28.87 -11.10
N PRO A 135 3.21 -27.98 -10.10
CA PRO A 135 3.98 -26.75 -10.07
C PRO A 135 5.48 -27.05 -10.08
N THR A 136 6.18 -26.47 -11.05
CA THR A 136 7.64 -26.57 -11.21
C THR A 136 8.37 -25.43 -10.50
N ALA A 137 7.66 -24.34 -10.21
CA ALA A 137 8.14 -23.22 -9.39
C ALA A 137 6.98 -22.63 -8.59
N ILE A 138 7.25 -22.30 -7.32
CA ILE A 138 6.41 -21.41 -6.50
C ILE A 138 7.35 -20.43 -5.81
N ALA A 139 7.13 -19.15 -6.05
CA ALA A 139 7.86 -18.08 -5.41
C ALA A 139 6.88 -17.08 -4.81
N ALA A 140 7.26 -16.46 -3.69
CA ALA A 140 6.61 -15.22 -3.29
C ALA A 140 6.75 -14.24 -4.45
N SER A 141 5.64 -13.79 -5.01
CA SER A 141 5.63 -12.70 -5.97
C SER A 141 5.68 -11.42 -5.14
N GLY A 142 6.89 -11.01 -4.74
CA GLY A 142 7.14 -9.59 -4.53
C GLY A 142 7.09 -8.95 -5.91
N GLY A 143 6.30 -7.89 -6.09
CA GLY A 143 6.11 -7.35 -7.43
C GLY A 143 5.90 -5.85 -7.46
N GLY A 144 6.93 -5.09 -7.10
CA GLY A 144 7.29 -3.94 -7.93
C GLY A 144 7.30 -4.36 -9.41
N SER A 145 6.81 -3.46 -10.23
CA SER A 145 6.70 -3.51 -11.70
C SER A 145 7.97 -3.98 -12.41
N THR A 146 7.82 -4.67 -13.55
CA THR A 146 8.93 -4.95 -14.48
C THR A 146 8.78 -4.13 -15.77
N GLU A 147 8.91 -2.83 -15.61
CA GLU A 147 9.81 -2.01 -16.46
C GLU A 147 11.25 -2.27 -15.96
N PRO A 148 12.35 -2.10 -16.73
CA PRO A 148 13.69 -2.47 -16.24
C PRO A 148 14.01 -1.69 -14.96
N PRO A 149 14.66 -2.31 -13.96
CA PRO A 149 14.69 -1.75 -12.62
C PRO A 149 15.54 -0.47 -12.57
N PRO A 150 15.08 0.60 -11.91
CA PRO A 150 15.81 1.14 -10.79
C PRO A 150 15.62 0.17 -9.61
N SER A 151 16.57 0.15 -8.69
CA SER A 151 16.64 -0.75 -7.54
C SER A 151 15.29 -1.04 -6.85
N GLY A 152 15.09 -2.30 -6.42
CA GLY A 152 13.96 -2.81 -5.64
C GLY A 152 13.12 -1.75 -4.92
N GLY A 153 11.87 -1.63 -5.36
CA GLY A 153 10.96 -0.62 -4.86
C GLY A 153 9.47 -0.94 -5.02
N GLY A 154 8.63 -0.32 -4.18
CA GLY A 154 7.19 -0.26 -4.24
C GLY A 154 6.62 0.46 -5.48
N PRO A 155 5.28 0.51 -5.65
CA PRO A 155 4.63 0.95 -6.89
C PRO A 155 4.86 2.42 -7.24
N TYR A 156 5.40 3.23 -6.32
CA TYR A 156 5.68 4.65 -6.53
C TYR A 156 7.18 4.98 -6.50
N ASP A 157 8.04 3.97 -6.43
CA ASP A 157 9.46 4.13 -6.14
C ASP A 157 10.20 4.78 -7.28
N ASP A 158 9.88 4.42 -8.52
CA ASP A 158 10.50 5.02 -9.70
C ASP A 158 9.90 6.38 -10.05
N THR A 159 8.84 6.79 -9.35
CA THR A 159 8.08 8.01 -9.61
C THR A 159 8.05 8.94 -8.41
N TYR A 160 7.06 8.81 -7.53
CA TYR A 160 6.81 9.67 -6.38
C TYR A 160 7.94 9.61 -5.34
N TYR A 161 8.50 8.42 -5.09
CA TYR A 161 9.53 8.19 -4.06
C TYR A 161 10.96 8.07 -4.59
N LYS A 162 11.21 8.33 -5.87
CA LYS A 162 12.53 8.13 -6.52
C LYS A 162 13.71 8.73 -5.77
N ASP A 163 13.50 9.88 -5.14
CA ASP A 163 14.55 10.60 -4.42
C ASP A 163 14.73 10.09 -2.99
N ALA A 164 13.83 9.24 -2.48
CA ALA A 164 13.91 8.60 -1.17
C ALA A 164 14.53 7.18 -1.23
N ILE A 165 14.43 6.50 -2.37
CA ILE A 165 14.87 5.11 -2.51
C ILE A 165 16.35 4.92 -2.17
N GLY A 166 16.64 3.86 -1.41
CA GLY A 166 18.00 3.51 -0.97
C GLY A 166 18.56 4.38 0.15
N LYS A 167 17.83 5.39 0.63
CA LYS A 167 18.24 6.22 1.77
C LYS A 167 17.75 5.63 3.09
N SER A 168 18.41 6.02 4.18
CA SER A 168 18.01 5.72 5.55
C SER A 168 18.34 6.89 6.48
N GLY A 169 17.88 6.82 7.73
CA GLY A 169 18.08 7.84 8.76
C GLY A 169 17.68 9.24 8.28
N ASN A 170 18.51 10.23 8.60
CA ASN A 170 18.25 11.62 8.27
C ASN A 170 18.16 11.87 6.74
N ALA A 171 18.91 11.13 5.93
CA ALA A 171 18.85 11.30 4.47
C ALA A 171 17.48 10.88 3.91
N LEU A 172 16.90 9.81 4.45
CA LEU A 172 15.54 9.38 4.11
C LEU A 172 14.51 10.39 4.62
N ARG A 173 14.57 10.79 5.90
CA ARG A 173 13.72 11.83 6.51
C ARG A 173 13.64 13.09 5.66
N THR A 174 14.79 13.71 5.35
CA THR A 174 14.85 14.92 4.51
C THR A 174 14.25 14.72 3.12
N SER A 175 14.46 13.55 2.51
CA SER A 175 13.94 13.27 1.16
C SER A 175 12.43 13.12 1.19
N LEU A 176 11.89 12.39 2.17
CA LEU A 176 10.45 12.25 2.36
C LEU A 176 9.79 13.58 2.68
N HIS A 177 10.35 14.38 3.59
CA HIS A 177 9.84 15.74 3.87
C HIS A 177 9.75 16.57 2.59
N THR A 178 10.82 16.58 1.80
CA THR A 178 10.86 17.31 0.52
C THR A 178 9.76 16.84 -0.46
N ILE A 179 9.48 15.54 -0.51
CA ILE A 179 8.44 14.96 -1.37
C ILE A 179 7.04 15.34 -0.86
N ILE A 180 6.76 15.09 0.42
CA ILE A 180 5.40 15.16 0.96
C ILE A 180 4.99 16.58 1.37
N LYS A 181 5.95 17.51 1.52
CA LYS A 181 5.65 18.93 1.81
C LYS A 181 4.85 19.60 0.69
N GLN A 182 4.98 19.08 -0.54
CA GLN A 182 4.24 19.53 -1.71
C GLN A 182 2.82 18.97 -1.67
N GLN A 183 1.87 19.78 -1.21
CA GLN A 183 0.46 19.38 -1.13
C GLN A 183 -0.48 20.53 -1.48
N ARG A 184 -1.68 20.17 -1.97
CA ARG A 184 -2.83 21.07 -1.97
C ARG A 184 -3.36 21.17 -0.55
N VAL A 185 -3.36 22.38 0.00
CA VAL A 185 -3.88 22.65 1.33
C VAL A 185 -5.39 22.87 1.25
N LEU A 186 -6.15 22.08 2.01
CA LEU A 186 -7.60 22.18 2.10
C LEU A 186 -8.02 23.29 3.06
N THR A 187 -9.22 23.82 2.89
CA THR A 187 -9.89 24.58 3.94
C THR A 187 -10.52 23.64 4.97
N TYR A 188 -10.74 24.13 6.18
CA TYR A 188 -11.37 23.32 7.22
C TYR A 188 -12.78 22.83 6.87
N ASP A 189 -13.50 23.56 6.02
CA ASP A 189 -14.81 23.14 5.51
C ASP A 189 -14.70 22.02 4.47
N GLN A 190 -13.70 22.08 3.58
CA GLN A 190 -13.44 21.04 2.57
C GLN A 190 -13.08 19.69 3.20
N VAL A 191 -12.53 19.69 4.42
CA VAL A 191 -12.25 18.46 5.17
C VAL A 191 -13.49 17.58 5.32
N TRP A 192 -14.70 18.15 5.48
CA TRP A 192 -15.91 17.34 5.60
C TRP A 192 -16.16 16.47 4.38
N ASP A 193 -16.02 17.05 3.19
CA ASP A 193 -16.20 16.31 1.94
C ASP A 193 -15.06 15.32 1.72
N ALA A 194 -13.85 15.68 2.15
CA ALA A 194 -12.70 14.79 2.11
C ALA A 194 -12.93 13.53 2.95
N LEU A 195 -13.30 13.66 4.22
CA LEU A 195 -13.53 12.52 5.12
C LEU A 195 -14.68 11.63 4.64
N LYS A 196 -15.73 12.21 4.04
CA LYS A 196 -16.82 11.45 3.42
C LYS A 196 -16.35 10.58 2.26
N ASP A 197 -15.26 10.94 1.59
CA ASP A 197 -14.68 10.16 0.50
C ASP A 197 -13.60 9.19 0.97
N THR A 198 -12.64 9.70 1.76
CA THR A 198 -11.46 8.97 2.20
C THR A 198 -11.82 7.82 3.14
N ASP A 199 -12.78 8.05 4.03
CA ASP A 199 -13.18 7.10 5.08
C ASP A 199 -14.54 6.44 4.78
N GLN A 200 -15.00 6.50 3.52
CA GLN A 200 -16.23 5.84 3.07
C GLN A 200 -16.21 4.34 3.41
N ASP A 201 -17.27 3.86 4.05
CA ASP A 201 -17.46 2.45 4.35
C ASP A 201 -17.56 1.64 3.04
N PRO A 202 -16.68 0.64 2.81
CA PRO A 202 -16.72 -0.19 1.61
C PRO A 202 -17.99 -1.06 1.50
N ALA A 203 -18.64 -1.38 2.62
CA ALA A 203 -19.90 -2.13 2.66
C ALA A 203 -21.14 -1.23 2.52
N ASN A 204 -21.01 0.08 2.79
CA ASN A 204 -22.10 1.03 2.67
C ASN A 204 -21.58 2.43 2.26
N SER A 205 -21.70 2.77 0.98
CA SER A 205 -21.19 4.04 0.45
C SER A 205 -21.87 5.30 1.01
N ASN A 206 -22.99 5.17 1.71
CA ASN A 206 -23.66 6.29 2.39
C ASN A 206 -23.05 6.58 3.77
N ASN A 207 -22.14 5.73 4.24
CA ASN A 207 -21.53 5.82 5.55
C ASN A 207 -20.03 6.12 5.48
N VAL A 208 -19.47 6.54 6.61
CA VAL A 208 -18.03 6.56 6.92
C VAL A 208 -17.73 5.61 8.08
N ILE A 209 -16.50 5.13 8.15
CA ILE A 209 -15.99 4.35 9.29
C ILE A 209 -15.24 5.27 10.24
N GLU A 210 -15.71 5.36 11.48
CA GLU A 210 -15.04 6.06 12.57
C GLU A 210 -13.73 5.36 12.98
N ILE A 211 -12.67 6.13 13.22
CA ILE A 211 -11.32 5.60 13.43
C ILE A 211 -11.23 4.71 14.67
N TYR A 212 -11.56 5.23 15.84
CA TYR A 212 -11.40 4.55 17.12
C TYR A 212 -12.59 3.64 17.41
N SER A 213 -13.83 4.14 17.34
CA SER A 213 -15.01 3.32 17.62
C SER A 213 -15.21 2.17 16.62
N GLY A 214 -14.71 2.32 15.38
CA GLY A 214 -14.93 1.39 14.28
C GLY A 214 -16.38 1.38 13.75
N ARG A 215 -17.23 2.31 14.20
CA ARG A 215 -18.63 2.37 13.83
C ARG A 215 -18.79 2.85 12.38
N SER A 216 -19.67 2.19 11.64
CA SER A 216 -20.18 2.69 10.36
C SER A 216 -21.36 3.62 10.61
N ILE A 217 -21.20 4.91 10.28
CA ILE A 217 -22.19 5.95 10.54
C ILE A 217 -22.52 6.73 9.26
N ALA A 218 -23.75 7.22 9.15
CA ALA A 218 -24.19 7.98 7.99
C ALA A 218 -23.32 9.23 7.76
N LYS A 219 -22.93 9.47 6.51
CA LYS A 219 -22.18 10.68 6.11
C LYS A 219 -22.88 11.98 6.52
N SER A 220 -24.21 11.98 6.57
CA SER A 220 -25.02 13.13 6.95
C SER A 220 -25.11 13.36 8.45
N ASP A 221 -24.74 12.38 9.27
CA ASP A 221 -24.81 12.48 10.73
C ASP A 221 -23.52 13.07 11.33
N ASN A 222 -23.00 14.07 10.64
CA ASN A 222 -21.78 14.77 10.99
C ASN A 222 -22.13 16.07 11.72
N GLY A 223 -21.48 16.35 12.85
CA GLY A 223 -21.86 17.50 13.68
C GLY A 223 -21.11 17.58 15.00
N GLY A 224 -21.82 18.01 16.05
CA GLY A 224 -21.27 18.16 17.40
C GLY A 224 -22.18 17.63 18.49
N GLY A 225 -23.28 16.97 18.13
CA GLY A 225 -24.15 16.28 19.07
C GLY A 225 -23.58 14.93 19.50
N VAL A 226 -24.12 14.40 20.60
CA VAL A 226 -23.85 13.03 21.06
C VAL A 226 -24.24 12.05 19.94
N ASP A 227 -23.44 10.99 19.79
CA ASP A 227 -23.58 9.93 18.77
C ASP A 227 -23.43 10.39 17.31
N GLN A 228 -23.16 11.68 17.06
CA GLN A 228 -22.73 12.17 15.76
C GLN A 228 -21.23 11.96 15.60
N TRP A 229 -20.74 11.98 14.36
CA TRP A 229 -19.30 12.03 14.12
C TRP A 229 -18.80 13.45 13.86
N ASN A 230 -17.58 13.72 14.30
CA ASN A 230 -16.85 14.95 14.01
C ASN A 230 -15.45 14.65 13.47
N ARG A 231 -14.64 15.70 13.28
CA ARG A 231 -13.26 15.60 12.80
C ARG A 231 -12.34 15.36 13.98
N GLU A 232 -11.87 14.13 14.13
CA GLU A 232 -10.76 13.80 15.01
C GLU A 232 -9.45 14.28 14.40
N HIS A 233 -8.66 14.99 15.20
CA HIS A 233 -7.30 15.39 14.90
C HIS A 233 -6.35 14.39 15.57
N VAL A 234 -5.98 13.31 14.87
CA VAL A 234 -5.13 12.25 15.46
C VAL A 234 -3.84 12.83 16.05
N TRP A 235 -3.14 13.71 15.32
CA TRP A 235 -2.26 14.66 15.98
C TRP A 235 -3.09 15.74 16.68
N ALA A 236 -3.17 15.70 18.01
CA ALA A 236 -3.98 16.64 18.76
C ALA A 236 -3.50 18.08 18.56
N LYS A 237 -4.41 18.99 18.18
CA LYS A 237 -4.10 20.38 17.81
C LYS A 237 -3.32 21.16 18.88
N SER A 238 -3.54 20.84 20.16
CA SER A 238 -2.85 21.49 21.28
C SER A 238 -1.36 21.16 21.34
N HIS A 239 -0.93 20.04 20.75
CA HIS A 239 0.49 19.66 20.64
C HIS A 239 1.13 20.37 19.44
N GLY A 240 1.23 21.69 19.51
CA GLY A 240 1.73 22.54 18.42
C GLY A 240 0.81 23.70 18.03
N ASP A 241 -0.26 23.95 18.77
CA ASP A 241 -1.12 25.15 18.71
C ASP A 241 -1.55 25.60 17.29
N PHE A 242 -1.76 24.64 16.38
CA PHE A 242 -2.10 24.96 14.99
C PHE A 242 -3.61 25.09 14.75
N GLY A 243 -4.42 24.71 15.73
CA GLY A 243 -5.88 24.84 15.67
C GLY A 243 -6.46 24.16 14.42
N THR A 244 -7.37 24.87 13.74
CA THR A 244 -8.00 24.40 12.49
C THR A 244 -7.52 25.20 11.28
N VAL A 245 -6.34 25.82 11.39
CA VAL A 245 -5.80 26.67 10.34
C VAL A 245 -5.30 25.80 9.17
N ASN A 246 -5.46 26.33 7.95
CA ASN A 246 -4.97 25.70 6.72
C ASN A 246 -3.49 25.33 6.85
N GLY A 247 -3.19 24.04 6.75
CA GLY A 247 -1.88 23.48 7.06
C GLY A 247 -2.08 22.19 7.86
N PRO A 248 -1.38 21.99 9.00
CA PRO A 248 -1.55 20.79 9.82
C PRO A 248 -2.99 20.65 10.33
N GLY A 249 -3.68 21.75 10.63
CA GLY A 249 -5.07 21.73 11.11
C GLY A 249 -6.11 21.22 10.10
N THR A 250 -5.72 21.06 8.84
CA THR A 250 -6.59 20.65 7.72
C THR A 250 -6.00 19.49 6.92
N ASP A 251 -4.91 18.87 7.39
CA ASP A 251 -4.25 17.78 6.68
C ASP A 251 -5.01 16.47 6.87
N VAL A 252 -5.70 16.03 5.82
CA VAL A 252 -6.53 14.84 5.85
C VAL A 252 -5.73 13.55 5.89
N HIS A 253 -4.40 13.55 5.88
CA HIS A 253 -3.66 12.33 6.25
C HIS A 253 -3.89 11.97 7.73
N HIS A 254 -4.08 12.95 8.62
CA HIS A 254 -4.26 12.71 10.05
C HIS A 254 -5.65 13.06 10.60
N LEU A 255 -6.50 13.77 9.85
CA LEU A 255 -7.88 13.99 10.25
C LEU A 255 -8.73 12.75 9.92
N ARG A 256 -9.55 12.29 10.87
CA ARG A 256 -10.43 11.12 10.71
C ARG A 256 -11.86 11.44 11.19
N PRO A 257 -12.90 10.76 10.69
CA PRO A 257 -14.21 10.79 11.33
C PRO A 257 -14.15 10.04 12.67
N GLU A 258 -14.76 10.57 13.72
CA GLU A 258 -14.88 9.87 15.01
C GLU A 258 -16.15 10.30 15.74
N ASP A 259 -16.71 9.40 16.55
CA ASP A 259 -17.81 9.75 17.46
C ASP A 259 -17.42 10.94 18.35
N VAL A 260 -18.32 11.91 18.50
CA VAL A 260 -18.08 13.13 19.28
C VAL A 260 -17.70 12.83 20.74
N THR A 261 -18.29 11.80 21.34
CA THR A 261 -18.01 11.39 22.72
C THR A 261 -16.65 10.73 22.82
N VAL A 262 -16.33 9.81 21.92
CA VAL A 262 -15.03 9.12 21.91
C VAL A 262 -13.89 10.09 21.60
N ASN A 263 -14.10 11.02 20.65
CA ASN A 263 -13.16 12.08 20.37
C ASN A 263 -12.93 12.98 21.61
N ALA A 264 -14.01 13.36 22.32
CA ALA A 264 -13.89 14.13 23.55
C ALA A 264 -13.15 13.37 24.67
N ASP A 265 -13.38 12.06 24.80
CA ASP A 265 -12.70 11.20 25.76
C ASP A 265 -11.21 11.03 25.45
N ARG A 266 -10.84 10.97 24.16
CA ARG A 266 -9.44 10.97 23.72
C ARG A 266 -8.79 12.33 23.98
N GLY A 267 -9.50 13.42 23.68
CA GLY A 267 -9.07 14.79 23.94
C GLY A 267 -7.71 15.11 23.33
N ASN A 268 -6.74 15.41 24.18
CA ASN A 268 -5.34 15.66 23.80
C ASN A 268 -4.38 14.63 24.43
N LEU A 269 -4.86 13.45 24.79
CA LEU A 269 -3.99 12.42 25.34
C LEU A 269 -2.94 12.00 24.31
N ASP A 270 -1.74 11.72 24.81
CA ASP A 270 -0.67 11.10 24.04
C ASP A 270 -1.05 9.65 23.67
N PHE A 271 -0.33 9.04 22.73
CA PHE A 271 -0.54 7.62 22.41
C PHE A 271 0.45 6.72 23.16
N ASP A 272 -0.09 5.79 23.96
CA ASP A 272 0.58 4.67 24.64
C ASP A 272 -0.51 3.59 24.90
N ASN A 273 -0.29 2.64 25.80
CA ASN A 273 -1.17 1.49 26.07
C ASN A 273 -2.34 1.80 27.04
N GLY A 274 -2.64 3.08 27.29
CA GLY A 274 -3.81 3.51 28.07
C GLY A 274 -3.97 2.79 29.42
N GLY A 275 -5.21 2.48 29.78
CA GLY A 275 -5.49 1.65 30.95
C GLY A 275 -6.95 1.20 31.07
N SER A 276 -7.86 2.12 31.33
CA SER A 276 -9.29 1.80 31.52
C SER A 276 -10.04 1.85 30.19
N ALA A 277 -11.02 0.96 30.03
CA ALA A 277 -11.84 0.92 28.83
C ALA A 277 -12.57 2.25 28.55
N VAL A 278 -12.61 2.66 27.30
CA VAL A 278 -13.31 3.86 26.83
C VAL A 278 -14.74 3.49 26.45
N ASN A 279 -15.71 4.30 26.88
CA ASN A 279 -17.11 4.06 26.55
C ASN A 279 -17.36 4.30 25.05
N GLN A 280 -18.22 3.49 24.43
CA GLN A 280 -18.51 3.52 22.97
C GLN A 280 -17.33 3.22 22.03
N CYS A 281 -16.16 2.87 22.56
CA CYS A 281 -14.97 2.51 21.79
C CYS A 281 -14.50 1.11 22.21
N PRO A 282 -15.02 0.05 21.56
CA PRO A 282 -14.62 -1.31 21.85
C PRO A 282 -13.10 -1.47 21.67
N ASP A 283 -12.46 -2.13 22.63
CA ASP A 283 -11.01 -2.35 22.62
C ASP A 283 -10.21 -1.04 22.53
N CYS A 284 -10.70 0.04 23.13
CA CYS A 284 -9.93 1.26 23.34
C CYS A 284 -9.70 1.47 24.83
N TRP A 285 -8.51 1.94 25.19
CA TRP A 285 -8.13 2.17 26.58
C TRP A 285 -7.58 3.57 26.77
N ARG A 286 -7.81 4.16 27.94
CA ARG A 286 -7.25 5.45 28.32
C ARG A 286 -6.89 5.50 29.79
N ASP A 287 -5.94 6.35 30.12
CA ASP A 287 -5.64 6.74 31.49
C ASP A 287 -5.48 8.27 31.59
N GLY A 288 -4.67 8.73 32.54
CA GLY A 288 -4.55 10.16 32.83
C GLY A 288 -3.77 10.95 31.77
N ASP A 289 -2.95 10.29 30.96
CA ASP A 289 -2.08 10.94 29.98
C ASP A 289 -2.00 10.23 28.63
N SER A 290 -2.57 9.02 28.49
CA SER A 290 -2.47 8.23 27.27
C SER A 290 -3.78 7.61 26.80
N PHE A 291 -3.86 7.39 25.48
CA PHE A 291 -4.92 6.69 24.78
C PHE A 291 -4.34 5.57 23.92
N GLU A 292 -4.96 4.39 23.99
CA GLU A 292 -4.69 3.21 23.17
C GLU A 292 -5.91 2.96 22.28
N PRO A 293 -5.78 3.07 20.95
CA PRO A 293 -6.86 2.75 20.03
C PRO A 293 -7.01 1.23 19.89
N ARG A 294 -8.13 0.78 19.31
CA ARG A 294 -8.34 -0.63 18.96
C ARG A 294 -7.26 -1.21 18.07
N ASP A 295 -6.99 -2.50 18.26
CA ASP A 295 -5.92 -3.24 17.57
C ASP A 295 -5.92 -3.04 16.05
N ALA A 296 -7.12 -3.00 15.46
CA ALA A 296 -7.31 -2.89 14.02
C ALA A 296 -6.96 -1.52 13.41
N VAL A 297 -6.55 -0.52 14.20
CA VAL A 297 -6.12 0.80 13.70
C VAL A 297 -4.88 1.35 14.42
N LYS A 298 -4.20 0.51 15.21
CA LYS A 298 -2.98 0.89 15.92
C LYS A 298 -1.88 1.32 14.93
N GLY A 299 -1.76 0.59 13.84
CA GLY A 299 -0.84 0.88 12.74
C GLY A 299 -1.19 2.16 12.01
N ASP A 300 -2.47 2.37 11.71
CA ASP A 300 -2.98 3.61 11.10
C ASP A 300 -2.57 4.83 11.94
N VAL A 301 -2.87 4.80 13.24
CA VAL A 301 -2.54 5.88 14.18
C VAL A 301 -1.04 6.14 14.20
N ALA A 302 -0.24 5.08 14.30
CA ALA A 302 1.22 5.21 14.27
C ALA A 302 1.70 5.89 12.98
N ARG A 303 1.24 5.44 11.81
CA ARG A 303 1.65 6.00 10.51
C ARG A 303 1.15 7.43 10.31
N MET A 304 0.00 7.81 10.86
CA MET A 304 -0.49 9.19 10.84
C MET A 304 0.39 10.11 11.69
N ILE A 305 0.78 9.70 12.91
CA ILE A 305 1.67 10.49 13.77
C ILE A 305 3.06 10.63 13.15
N LEU A 306 3.63 9.53 12.65
CA LEU A 306 4.95 9.54 12.02
C LEU A 306 4.95 10.36 10.73
N TYR A 307 3.88 10.32 9.93
CA TYR A 307 3.70 11.19 8.77
C TYR A 307 3.73 12.67 9.15
N MET A 308 2.99 13.06 10.19
CA MET A 308 2.93 14.46 10.63
C MET A 308 4.32 14.96 11.03
N ALA A 309 5.14 14.11 11.66
CA ALA A 309 6.50 14.46 12.04
C ALA A 309 7.42 14.71 10.84
N ILE A 310 7.26 13.93 9.77
CA ILE A 310 8.03 14.13 8.54
C ILE A 310 7.47 15.30 7.72
N ARG A 311 6.15 15.50 7.70
CA ARG A 311 5.53 16.57 6.92
C ARG A 311 5.81 17.94 7.53
N TYR A 312 5.76 18.07 8.85
CA TYR A 312 5.82 19.35 9.54
C TYR A 312 7.11 19.48 10.37
N GLU A 313 8.25 19.59 9.68
CA GLU A 313 9.57 19.74 10.32
C GLU A 313 9.90 21.18 10.79
N GLY A 314 8.95 22.12 10.61
CA GLY A 314 9.05 23.50 11.06
C GLY A 314 9.75 24.48 10.12
N ASP A 315 9.96 24.11 8.86
CA ASP A 315 10.57 24.96 7.82
C ASP A 315 9.53 25.71 6.96
N ASP A 316 8.24 25.59 7.26
CA ASP A 316 7.13 26.17 6.50
C ASP A 316 6.21 27.08 7.35
N GLY A 317 6.69 27.54 8.50
CA GLY A 317 5.99 28.47 9.40
C GLY A 317 5.12 27.78 10.47
N TRP A 318 5.06 26.45 10.46
CA TRP A 318 4.47 25.64 11.53
C TRP A 318 5.52 25.21 12.56
N PRO A 319 5.13 24.75 13.76
CA PRO A 319 6.07 24.10 14.68
C PRO A 319 6.64 22.81 14.10
N ASN A 320 7.85 22.47 14.51
CA ASN A 320 8.42 21.14 14.26
C ASN A 320 7.69 20.10 15.12
N LEU A 321 6.86 19.29 14.47
CA LEU A 321 6.10 18.21 15.10
C LEU A 321 6.98 16.96 15.19
N GLU A 322 7.08 16.30 16.35
CA GLU A 322 7.87 15.06 16.48
C GLU A 322 7.34 14.14 17.61
N PRO A 323 7.16 12.82 17.42
CA PRO A 323 6.93 11.91 18.54
C PRO A 323 8.18 11.79 19.42
N ASN A 324 8.04 11.32 20.66
CA ASN A 324 9.18 11.14 21.55
C ASN A 324 9.00 9.91 22.45
N GLU A 325 9.83 9.69 23.46
CA GLU A 325 9.68 8.53 24.37
C GLU A 325 8.86 8.86 25.63
N SER A 326 8.01 9.89 25.58
CA SER A 326 7.25 10.41 26.72
C SER A 326 5.77 10.53 26.39
N VAL A 327 4.97 10.42 27.45
CA VAL A 327 3.57 10.84 27.49
C VAL A 327 3.45 12.09 28.36
N ASN A 328 2.29 12.74 28.34
CA ASN A 328 2.02 13.99 29.03
C ASN A 328 2.87 15.16 28.50
N ASN A 329 2.94 15.29 27.17
CA ASN A 329 3.73 16.34 26.51
C ASN A 329 3.13 17.76 26.64
N GLY A 330 1.94 17.89 27.24
CA GLY A 330 1.28 19.18 27.45
C GLY A 330 0.99 19.90 26.13
N SER A 331 1.52 21.11 25.96
CA SER A 331 1.40 21.89 24.72
C SER A 331 2.64 21.84 23.83
N ALA A 332 3.65 21.04 24.19
CA ALA A 332 4.82 20.86 23.33
C ALA A 332 4.39 20.26 21.98
N PRO A 333 5.07 20.58 20.86
CA PRO A 333 4.79 20.01 19.55
C PRO A 333 5.29 18.56 19.44
N ALA A 334 5.00 17.75 20.45
CA ALA A 334 5.36 16.34 20.51
C ALA A 334 4.17 15.52 20.96
N ILE A 335 3.97 14.34 20.35
CA ILE A 335 2.86 13.47 20.70
C ILE A 335 3.21 11.99 20.55
N GLY A 336 2.81 11.21 21.56
CA GLY A 336 2.88 9.76 21.56
C GLY A 336 4.28 9.18 21.75
N LYS A 337 4.30 7.98 22.32
CA LYS A 337 5.52 7.24 22.64
C LYS A 337 6.05 6.50 21.42
N LEU A 338 7.13 6.99 20.83
CA LEU A 338 7.72 6.51 19.59
C LEU A 338 7.99 5.01 19.59
N SER A 339 8.54 4.45 20.67
CA SER A 339 8.72 2.99 20.79
C SER A 339 7.41 2.19 20.66
N VAL A 340 6.30 2.71 21.18
CA VAL A 340 4.97 2.10 21.07
C VAL A 340 4.39 2.28 19.67
N LEU A 341 4.51 3.47 19.09
CA LEU A 341 4.08 3.74 17.71
C LEU A 341 4.82 2.83 16.71
N LYS A 342 6.14 2.62 16.89
CA LYS A 342 6.92 1.67 16.09
C LYS A 342 6.38 0.24 16.23
N ALA A 343 6.07 -0.19 17.46
CA ALA A 343 5.53 -1.53 17.72
C ALA A 343 4.15 -1.72 17.07
N TRP A 344 3.27 -0.71 17.19
CA TRP A 344 1.96 -0.70 16.56
C TRP A 344 2.04 -0.77 15.02
N ASN A 345 2.89 0.05 14.40
CA ASN A 345 3.12 -0.01 12.96
C ASN A 345 3.58 -1.40 12.48
N ALA A 346 4.41 -2.09 13.26
CA ALA A 346 4.90 -3.43 12.91
C ALA A 346 3.84 -4.52 13.14
N ALA A 347 3.01 -4.38 14.17
CA ALA A 347 1.97 -5.35 14.51
C ALA A 347 0.72 -5.25 13.61
N ASP A 348 0.41 -4.04 13.15
CA ASP A 348 -0.76 -3.72 12.34
C ASP A 348 -0.32 -3.10 10.99
N PRO A 349 0.00 -3.94 9.98
CA PRO A 349 0.47 -3.47 8.67
C PRO A 349 -0.66 -2.81 7.86
N PRO A 350 -0.33 -1.93 6.88
CA PRO A 350 -1.33 -1.23 6.09
C PRO A 350 -2.33 -2.16 5.39
N ASP A 351 -3.61 -1.97 5.67
CA ASP A 351 -4.69 -2.74 5.08
C ASP A 351 -5.25 -2.10 3.79
N ALA A 352 -6.24 -2.74 3.18
CA ALA A 352 -6.84 -2.25 1.93
C ALA A 352 -7.62 -0.94 2.12
N PHE A 353 -8.19 -0.70 3.30
CA PHE A 353 -8.92 0.53 3.60
C PHE A 353 -7.94 1.70 3.71
N GLU A 354 -6.85 1.52 4.45
CA GLU A 354 -5.80 2.52 4.65
C GLU A 354 -5.06 2.84 3.33
N GLN A 355 -4.73 1.82 2.52
CA GLN A 355 -4.14 2.02 1.20
C GLN A 355 -5.08 2.77 0.25
N ARG A 356 -6.39 2.43 0.23
CA ARG A 356 -7.40 3.17 -0.54
C ARG A 356 -7.44 4.63 -0.06
N ARG A 357 -7.44 4.85 1.24
CA ARG A 357 -7.47 6.19 1.85
C ARG A 357 -6.29 7.03 1.37
N ASN A 358 -5.07 6.50 1.45
CA ASN A 358 -3.85 7.16 0.96
C ASN A 358 -3.96 7.52 -0.53
N GLN A 359 -4.47 6.59 -1.35
CA GLN A 359 -4.70 6.82 -2.78
C GLN A 359 -5.73 7.93 -3.04
N ARG A 360 -6.87 7.94 -2.33
CA ARG A 360 -7.89 8.98 -2.49
C ARG A 360 -7.36 10.35 -2.09
N ILE A 361 -6.57 10.42 -1.02
CA ILE A 361 -5.94 11.68 -0.59
C ILE A 361 -5.02 12.20 -1.69
N TYR A 362 -4.19 11.33 -2.28
CA TYR A 362 -3.34 11.69 -3.40
C TYR A 362 -4.13 12.16 -4.63
N ASP A 363 -5.05 11.34 -5.14
CA ASP A 363 -5.71 11.62 -6.42
C ASP A 363 -6.70 12.79 -6.38
N GLN A 364 -7.40 12.97 -5.24
CA GLN A 364 -8.58 13.82 -5.18
C GLN A 364 -8.44 15.01 -4.23
N TRP A 365 -7.60 14.92 -3.18
CA TRP A 365 -7.65 15.84 -2.04
C TRP A 365 -6.40 16.69 -1.83
N GLN A 366 -5.23 16.10 -1.66
CA GLN A 366 -4.01 16.82 -1.30
C GLN A 366 -2.86 16.62 -2.29
N GLY A 367 -2.89 15.60 -3.14
CA GLY A 367 -1.79 15.38 -4.09
C GLY A 367 -0.49 14.87 -3.46
N ASN A 368 -0.49 14.59 -2.16
CA ASN A 368 0.62 13.96 -1.45
C ASN A 368 0.18 12.65 -0.80
N ARG A 369 1.17 11.81 -0.50
CA ARG A 369 0.98 10.47 0.07
C ARG A 369 1.62 10.38 1.45
N ASN A 370 1.05 9.56 2.33
CA ASN A 370 1.73 9.12 3.53
C ASN A 370 2.72 8.00 3.18
N PRO A 371 4.04 8.25 3.28
CA PRO A 371 5.05 7.29 2.87
C PRO A 371 5.08 6.05 3.74
N PHE A 372 4.60 6.11 4.98
CA PHE A 372 4.60 4.97 5.87
C PHE A 372 3.46 4.00 5.57
N ILE A 373 2.45 4.40 4.79
CA ILE A 373 1.41 3.49 4.27
C ILE A 373 1.96 2.71 3.08
N ASP A 374 2.70 3.37 2.19
CA ASP A 374 3.28 2.71 1.01
C ASP A 374 4.57 1.94 1.34
N HIS A 375 5.32 2.40 2.35
CA HIS A 375 6.59 1.84 2.84
C HIS A 375 6.63 1.79 4.38
N PRO A 376 5.86 0.90 5.03
CA PRO A 376 5.84 0.78 6.49
C PRO A 376 7.22 0.44 7.09
N GLU A 377 8.12 -0.17 6.32
CA GLU A 377 9.50 -0.46 6.72
C GLU A 377 10.38 0.79 6.90
N TRP A 378 10.02 1.92 6.30
CA TRP A 378 10.78 3.16 6.44
C TRP A 378 10.70 3.76 7.84
N VAL A 379 9.69 3.39 8.63
CA VAL A 379 9.62 3.76 10.05
C VAL A 379 10.89 3.32 10.79
N THR A 380 11.28 2.05 10.65
CA THR A 380 12.52 1.54 11.30
C THR A 380 13.78 2.07 10.62
N SER A 381 13.69 2.48 9.35
CA SER A 381 14.83 3.07 8.64
C SER A 381 15.14 4.50 9.09
N ILE A 382 14.15 5.27 9.56
CA ILE A 382 14.32 6.63 10.06
C ILE A 382 14.59 6.64 11.57
N TRP A 383 13.81 5.86 12.32
CA TRP A 383 13.96 5.71 13.77
C TRP A 383 14.41 4.27 14.05
N PRO A 384 15.72 3.96 14.05
CA PRO A 384 16.24 2.61 14.31
C PRO A 384 15.92 2.11 15.72
#